data_AF-A0A844DZG7-F1
#
_entry.id   AF-A0A844DZG7-F1
#
_cell.length_a   1.000
_cell.length_b   1.000
_cell.length_c   1.000
_cell.angle_alpha   90.00
_cell.angle_beta   90.00
_cell.angle_gamma   90.00
#
_symmetry.space_group_name_H-M   'P 1'
#
loop_
_entity.id
_entity.type
_entity.pdbx_description
1 polymer ?
#
loop_
_entity_poly.entity_id
_entity_poly.type
_entity_poly.pdbx_seq_one_letter_code
_entity_poly.pdbx_strand_id
1 'polypeptide(L)'
;MEQKKILYMGIDLTDEQAMVSLFGRGMEEPETIMTGASKERYGIPVAMYLADSGHIFYGEEALRRKENPQGDFFDHLYQRALDETESESKFYQGLLRQFVQRLIQLKDRYRFDAQELCVCITVPEITKQVVTVFQWMRKELGLFGEQFFLMDHGESFFGHTYHQEALLWQHDVALFDFSSEHVTFYLLHRRHGAKIQIVTAEKKMWNVPAYVHQDASVKDEFFANIIREAFASHMISAVYFVGDGFDGDWLKESLRVLGGNKRVFLGKNLFTKGVCYAGYRYTDASFWGFFYNCDYKMQGEIRMQVQCGEENIEIRLVEAGKNWFASMPEYVLLYDGTPELSVTIGEIGQIHAQTRVFPLTDLPDRPEKTLRFRIRALAENGRKVVLHLEDDGFGELFESSGKVWEFPVTFEPEEKRSLYDRKYRKNS
;
A
#
# COMPACT_ATOMS: atom_id res chain seq x y z
N MET A 1 6.91 26.04 -13.15
CA MET A 1 7.61 25.31 -12.07
C MET A 1 8.47 24.25 -12.72
N GLU A 2 9.76 24.24 -12.42
CA GLU A 2 10.64 23.15 -12.86
C GLU A 2 10.20 21.87 -12.14
N GLN A 3 9.90 20.81 -12.89
CA GLN A 3 9.45 19.54 -12.30
C GLN A 3 10.60 18.97 -11.47
N LYS A 4 10.34 18.71 -10.18
CA LYS A 4 11.34 18.11 -9.27
C LYS A 4 11.92 16.85 -9.91
N LYS A 5 13.25 16.74 -9.95
CA LYS A 5 13.94 15.55 -10.45
C LYS A 5 13.97 14.49 -9.35
N ILE A 6 12.92 13.67 -9.29
CA ILE A 6 12.79 12.58 -8.32
C ILE A 6 13.27 11.28 -8.96
N LEU A 7 14.10 10.52 -8.25
CA LEU A 7 14.36 9.11 -8.53
C LEU A 7 13.42 8.25 -7.68
N TYR A 8 12.59 7.46 -8.34
CA TYR A 8 11.73 6.48 -7.69
C TYR A 8 12.47 5.15 -7.59
N MET A 9 12.64 4.66 -6.38
CA MET A 9 13.19 3.33 -6.11
C MET A 9 12.07 2.42 -5.64
N GLY A 10 11.77 1.41 -6.45
CA GLY A 10 10.79 0.40 -6.14
C GLY A 10 11.43 -0.84 -5.56
N ILE A 11 11.03 -1.20 -4.34
CA ILE A 11 11.49 -2.42 -3.67
C ILE A 11 10.29 -3.36 -3.54
N ASP A 12 10.34 -4.49 -4.21
CA ASP A 12 9.47 -5.63 -3.90
C ASP A 12 10.17 -6.44 -2.80
N LEU A 13 9.50 -6.64 -1.67
CA LEU A 13 10.06 -7.29 -0.49
C LEU A 13 9.10 -8.36 0.02
N THR A 14 9.53 -9.61 -0.10
CA THR A 14 8.91 -10.77 0.56
C THR A 14 9.82 -11.25 1.69
N ASP A 15 9.43 -12.33 2.37
CA ASP A 15 10.27 -12.93 3.40
C ASP A 15 11.48 -13.70 2.83
N GLU A 16 11.40 -14.12 1.56
CA GLU A 16 12.44 -14.91 0.91
C GLU A 16 13.34 -14.04 0.02
N GLN A 17 12.74 -13.10 -0.72
CA GLN A 17 13.40 -12.37 -1.80
C GLN A 17 13.04 -10.89 -1.77
N ALA A 18 13.98 -10.06 -2.23
CA ALA A 18 13.75 -8.69 -2.58
C ALA A 18 14.17 -8.42 -4.03
N MET A 19 13.49 -7.50 -4.70
CA MET A 19 13.90 -6.97 -6.01
C MET A 19 13.86 -5.46 -6.00
N VAL A 20 14.82 -4.83 -6.68
CA VAL A 20 14.92 -3.37 -6.73
C VAL A 20 14.84 -2.88 -8.16
N SER A 21 13.98 -1.91 -8.43
CA SER A 21 13.90 -1.18 -9.69
C SER A 21 14.06 0.30 -9.46
N LEU A 22 14.58 1.00 -10.47
CA LEU A 22 14.81 2.43 -10.46
C LEU A 22 14.06 3.06 -11.62
N PHE A 23 13.38 4.18 -11.36
CA PHE A 23 12.66 4.93 -12.37
C PHE A 23 12.89 6.42 -12.15
N GLY A 24 13.30 7.13 -13.20
CA GLY A 24 13.65 8.54 -13.10
C GLY A 24 13.44 9.25 -14.42
N ARG A 25 13.74 10.56 -14.42
CA ARG A 25 13.56 11.42 -15.59
C ARG A 25 14.32 10.87 -16.80
N GLY A 26 13.63 10.76 -17.94
CA GLY A 26 14.20 10.32 -19.22
C GLY A 26 14.17 8.80 -19.44
N MET A 27 13.71 8.02 -18.46
CA MET A 27 13.47 6.59 -18.62
C MET A 27 12.07 6.35 -19.21
N GLU A 28 11.95 5.43 -20.17
CA GLU A 28 10.65 4.98 -20.70
C GLU A 28 9.96 4.02 -19.74
N GLU A 29 10.73 3.16 -19.07
CA GLU A 29 10.26 2.23 -18.06
C GLU A 29 11.25 2.07 -16.89
N PRO A 30 10.83 1.59 -15.72
CA PRO A 30 11.73 1.28 -14.62
C PRO A 30 12.73 0.19 -15.00
N GLU A 31 13.98 0.37 -14.60
CA GLU A 31 15.04 -0.63 -14.78
C GLU A 31 15.25 -1.42 -13.49
N THR A 32 15.17 -2.75 -13.57
CA THR A 32 15.41 -3.63 -12.42
C THR A 32 16.90 -3.96 -12.30
N ILE A 33 17.42 -3.82 -11.08
CA ILE A 33 18.83 -4.08 -10.75
C ILE A 33 19.09 -5.58 -10.81
N MET A 34 20.07 -5.98 -11.61
CA MET A 34 20.56 -7.35 -11.67
C MET A 34 21.57 -7.64 -10.56
N THR A 35 21.49 -8.83 -9.97
CA THR A 35 22.21 -9.18 -8.73
C THR A 35 23.30 -10.23 -8.94
N GLY A 36 23.54 -10.64 -10.18
CA GLY A 36 24.58 -11.61 -10.55
C GLY A 36 25.10 -11.45 -11.99
N ALA A 37 26.05 -12.31 -12.36
CA ALA A 37 26.67 -12.32 -13.68
C ALA A 37 25.79 -12.98 -14.78
N SER A 38 24.78 -13.76 -14.40
CA SER A 38 23.81 -14.34 -15.32
C SER A 38 22.71 -13.34 -15.65
N LYS A 39 22.32 -13.26 -16.92
CA LYS A 39 21.13 -12.52 -17.35
C LYS A 39 19.91 -13.04 -16.58
N GLU A 40 19.01 -12.12 -16.20
CA GLU A 40 17.70 -12.40 -15.58
C GLU A 40 17.67 -12.86 -14.11
N ARG A 41 18.78 -12.72 -13.36
CA ARG A 41 18.74 -12.80 -11.89
C ARG A 41 18.52 -11.42 -11.27
N TYR A 42 17.29 -11.20 -10.79
CA TYR A 42 16.87 -9.97 -10.11
C TYR A 42 16.67 -10.14 -8.60
N GLY A 43 16.42 -11.37 -8.14
CA GLY A 43 16.19 -11.68 -6.73
C GLY A 43 17.42 -11.43 -5.87
N ILE A 44 17.18 -10.83 -4.70
CA ILE A 44 18.14 -10.65 -3.62
C ILE A 44 17.57 -11.41 -2.43
N PRO A 45 18.20 -12.52 -1.99
CA PRO A 45 17.76 -13.23 -0.81
C PRO A 45 17.64 -12.30 0.41
N VAL A 46 16.54 -12.39 1.15
CA VAL A 46 16.31 -11.57 2.35
C VAL A 46 17.03 -12.20 3.54
N ALA A 47 18.35 -12.13 3.49
CA ALA A 47 19.25 -12.75 4.46
C ALA A 47 20.47 -11.86 4.71
N MET A 48 21.02 -11.98 5.91
CA MET A 48 22.22 -11.29 6.37
C MET A 48 23.19 -12.25 7.06
N TYR A 49 24.49 -11.99 6.94
CA TYR A 49 25.52 -12.68 7.70
C TYR A 49 26.41 -11.63 8.37
N LEU A 50 26.54 -11.71 9.69
CA LEU A 50 27.36 -10.83 10.51
C LEU A 50 28.61 -11.59 10.93
N ALA A 51 29.75 -11.28 10.31
CA ALA A 51 31.02 -11.90 10.66
C ALA A 51 31.54 -11.39 12.00
N ASP A 52 32.28 -12.22 12.74
CA ASP A 52 32.94 -11.84 14.00
C ASP A 52 33.87 -10.62 13.84
N SER A 53 34.38 -10.40 12.63
CA SER A 53 35.19 -9.24 12.28
C SER A 53 34.40 -7.92 12.20
N GLY A 54 33.07 -7.95 12.35
CA GLY A 54 32.16 -6.82 12.16
C GLY A 54 31.74 -6.55 10.71
N HIS A 55 32.18 -7.37 9.74
CA HIS A 55 31.74 -7.24 8.35
C HIS A 55 30.34 -7.82 8.16
N ILE A 56 29.50 -7.10 7.43
CA ILE A 56 28.11 -7.48 7.17
C ILE A 56 27.94 -7.83 5.70
N PHE A 57 27.46 -9.04 5.42
CA PHE A 57 27.09 -9.53 4.10
C PHE A 57 25.57 -9.66 4.00
N TYR A 58 25.01 -9.54 2.80
CA TYR A 58 23.57 -9.65 2.56
C TYR A 58 23.29 -10.39 1.24
N GLY A 59 22.07 -10.89 1.07
CA GLY A 59 21.67 -11.57 -0.16
C GLY A 59 22.48 -12.84 -0.40
N GLU A 60 22.86 -13.06 -1.66
CA GLU A 60 23.65 -14.21 -2.09
C GLU A 60 24.98 -14.35 -1.33
N GLU A 61 25.61 -13.24 -0.93
CA GLU A 61 26.85 -13.27 -0.16
C GLU A 61 26.65 -13.77 1.27
N ALA A 62 25.48 -13.50 1.87
CA ALA A 62 25.11 -14.05 3.16
C ALA A 62 24.80 -15.54 3.06
N LEU A 63 24.04 -15.97 2.03
CA LEU A 63 23.71 -17.37 1.80
C LEU A 63 24.96 -18.25 1.66
N ARG A 64 25.96 -17.79 0.89
CA ARG A 64 27.24 -18.51 0.73
C ARG A 64 28.02 -18.70 2.02
N ARG A 65 27.69 -17.94 3.07
CA ARG A 65 28.37 -17.95 4.38
C ARG A 65 27.54 -18.62 5.47
N LYS A 66 26.35 -19.16 5.16
CA LYS A 66 25.45 -19.79 6.14
C LYS A 66 26.11 -20.81 7.05
N GLU A 67 27.05 -21.60 6.52
CA GLU A 67 27.76 -22.66 7.26
C GLU A 67 29.12 -22.21 7.83
N ASN A 68 29.50 -20.94 7.65
CA ASN A 68 30.76 -20.42 8.18
C ASN A 68 30.62 -20.19 9.70
N PRO A 69 31.46 -20.82 10.55
CA PRO A 69 31.35 -20.69 12.01
C PRO A 69 31.87 -19.35 12.56
N GLN A 70 32.47 -18.49 11.73
CA GLN A 70 33.05 -17.20 12.14
C GLN A 70 32.05 -16.04 12.01
N GLY A 71 30.86 -16.23 12.55
CA GLY A 71 29.77 -15.25 12.49
C GLY A 71 28.38 -15.89 12.52
N ASP A 72 27.38 -15.02 12.47
CA ASP A 72 25.98 -15.40 12.61
C ASP A 72 25.20 -15.15 11.31
N PHE A 73 24.42 -16.15 10.91
CA PHE A 73 23.52 -16.09 9.76
C PHE A 73 22.08 -15.81 10.20
N PHE A 74 21.42 -14.89 9.50
CA PHE A 74 20.04 -14.48 9.76
C PHE A 74 19.23 -14.53 8.47
N ASP A 75 18.12 -15.25 8.51
CA ASP A 75 17.10 -15.37 7.48
C ASP A 75 15.72 -14.96 8.01
N HIS A 76 14.72 -14.96 7.12
CA HIS A 76 13.33 -14.61 7.46
C HIS A 76 13.24 -13.24 8.15
N LEU A 77 14.06 -12.28 7.68
CA LEU A 77 14.22 -10.98 8.34
C LEU A 77 12.91 -10.19 8.37
N TYR A 78 12.10 -10.34 7.32
CA TYR A 78 10.82 -9.66 7.21
C TYR A 78 9.85 -10.21 8.26
N GLN A 79 9.59 -11.52 8.27
CA GLN A 79 8.63 -12.13 9.18
C GLN A 79 9.06 -11.96 10.64
N ARG A 80 10.34 -12.19 10.97
CA ARG A 80 10.84 -12.04 12.35
C ARG A 80 10.80 -10.58 12.83
N ALA A 81 10.97 -9.60 11.93
CA ALA A 81 10.80 -8.19 12.29
C ALA A 81 9.34 -7.84 12.61
N LEU A 82 8.37 -8.47 11.93
CA LEU A 82 6.95 -8.33 12.24
C LEU A 82 6.62 -8.97 13.58
N ASP A 83 7.14 -10.17 13.87
CA ASP A 83 6.93 -10.87 15.14
C ASP A 83 7.47 -10.07 16.34
N GLU A 84 8.55 -9.31 16.14
CA GLU A 84 9.10 -8.40 17.16
C GLU A 84 8.19 -7.20 17.50
N THR A 85 7.11 -6.93 16.75
CA THR A 85 6.18 -5.84 17.11
C THR A 85 5.43 -6.08 18.42
N GLU A 86 5.37 -7.33 18.87
CA GLU A 86 4.77 -7.74 20.15
C GLU A 86 5.83 -7.94 21.25
N SER A 87 7.10 -7.65 20.96
CA SER A 87 8.25 -7.83 21.85
C SER A 87 8.88 -6.49 22.25
N GLU A 88 9.66 -6.50 23.33
CA GLU A 88 10.55 -5.38 23.68
C GLU A 88 11.83 -5.34 22.80
N SER A 89 12.20 -6.48 22.19
CA SER A 89 13.33 -6.58 21.26
C SER A 89 13.03 -5.91 19.92
N LYS A 90 14.04 -5.24 19.35
CA LYS A 90 14.02 -4.69 17.98
C LYS A 90 15.19 -5.19 17.14
N PHE A 91 15.71 -6.37 17.46
CA PHE A 91 16.89 -6.92 16.83
C PHE A 91 16.65 -7.23 15.34
N TYR A 92 15.61 -7.99 15.01
CA TYR A 92 15.23 -8.26 13.62
C TYR A 92 14.70 -7.04 12.89
N GLN A 93 13.97 -6.15 13.55
CA GLN A 93 13.61 -4.84 12.97
C GLN A 93 14.86 -4.05 12.57
N GLY A 94 15.90 -4.06 13.42
CA GLY A 94 17.21 -3.47 13.12
C GLY A 94 17.93 -4.12 11.94
N LEU A 95 17.92 -5.46 11.86
CA LEU A 95 18.50 -6.21 10.73
C LEU A 95 17.76 -5.91 9.42
N LEU A 96 16.42 -5.96 9.42
CA LEU A 96 15.62 -5.63 8.24
C LEU A 96 15.86 -4.19 7.77
N ARG A 97 15.95 -3.23 8.70
CA ARG A 97 16.30 -1.83 8.38
C ARG A 97 17.68 -1.74 7.72
N GLN A 98 18.69 -2.46 8.24
CA GLN A 98 20.02 -2.50 7.62
C GLN A 98 19.97 -3.13 6.22
N PHE A 99 19.22 -4.22 6.05
CA PHE A 99 19.02 -4.87 4.76
C PHE A 99 18.40 -3.90 3.74
N VAL A 100 17.29 -3.23 4.10
CA VAL A 100 16.65 -2.21 3.25
C VAL A 100 17.59 -1.04 2.97
N GLN A 101 18.40 -0.61 3.94
CA GLN A 101 19.42 0.42 3.72
C GLN A 101 20.45 -0.02 2.65
N ARG A 102 20.85 -1.30 2.63
CA ARG A 102 21.72 -1.84 1.58
C ARG A 102 21.04 -1.84 0.22
N LEU A 103 19.75 -2.18 0.15
CA LEU A 103 18.98 -2.08 -1.09
C LEU A 103 18.94 -0.63 -1.61
N ILE A 104 18.77 0.35 -0.72
CA ILE A 104 18.80 1.78 -1.07
C ILE A 104 20.18 2.23 -1.59
N GLN A 105 21.27 1.62 -1.12
CA GLN A 105 22.62 1.90 -1.60
C GLN A 105 22.87 1.35 -3.02
N LEU A 106 22.04 0.44 -3.54
CA LEU A 106 22.22 -0.09 -4.90
C LEU A 106 22.09 0.98 -5.98
N LYS A 107 21.34 2.06 -5.74
CA LYS A 107 21.25 3.21 -6.67
C LYS A 107 22.62 3.85 -6.95
N ASP A 108 23.57 3.76 -6.02
CA ASP A 108 24.88 4.40 -6.12
C ASP A 108 25.78 3.74 -7.19
N ARG A 109 25.38 2.55 -7.67
CA ARG A 109 26.00 1.89 -8.83
C ARG A 109 25.67 2.57 -10.16
N TYR A 110 24.65 3.44 -10.16
CA TYR A 110 24.10 4.10 -11.33
C TYR A 110 24.24 5.62 -11.20
N ARG A 111 24.25 6.31 -12.33
CA ARG A 111 24.31 7.78 -12.36
C ARG A 111 22.95 8.32 -12.80
N PHE A 112 22.21 8.89 -11.85
CA PHE A 112 20.95 9.57 -12.12
C PHE A 112 21.09 11.07 -11.90
N ASP A 113 20.44 11.85 -12.77
CA ASP A 113 20.22 13.28 -12.56
C ASP A 113 18.96 13.45 -11.69
N ALA A 114 19.13 13.21 -10.39
CA ALA A 114 18.07 13.28 -9.39
C ALA A 114 18.48 14.14 -8.20
N GLN A 115 17.53 14.95 -7.70
CA GLN A 115 17.68 15.82 -6.53
C GLN A 115 17.07 15.19 -5.28
N GLU A 116 16.04 14.35 -5.45
CA GLU A 116 15.32 13.68 -4.37
C GLU A 116 15.20 12.19 -4.67
N LEU A 117 15.20 11.37 -3.61
CA LEU A 117 14.91 9.93 -3.67
C LEU A 117 13.53 9.68 -3.05
N CYS A 118 12.69 8.95 -3.77
CA CYS A 118 11.44 8.42 -3.26
C CYS A 118 11.54 6.89 -3.18
N VAL A 119 11.49 6.34 -1.97
CA VAL A 119 11.58 4.90 -1.72
C VAL A 119 10.18 4.33 -1.60
N CYS A 120 9.80 3.46 -2.52
CA CYS A 120 8.49 2.83 -2.54
C CYS A 120 8.67 1.33 -2.30
N ILE A 121 8.01 0.79 -1.28
CA ILE A 121 8.11 -0.62 -0.91
C ILE A 121 6.75 -1.29 -1.14
N THR A 122 6.76 -2.43 -1.83
CA THR A 122 5.62 -3.33 -1.95
C THR A 122 5.89 -4.63 -1.22
N VAL A 123 4.88 -5.15 -0.53
CA VAL A 123 4.91 -6.39 0.25
C VAL A 123 3.66 -7.22 -0.08
N PRO A 124 3.59 -8.51 0.27
CA PRO A 124 2.43 -9.34 -0.07
C PRO A 124 1.10 -8.80 0.47
N GLU A 125 1.08 -8.28 1.70
CA GLU A 125 -0.12 -7.76 2.36
C GLU A 125 0.22 -6.61 3.33
N ILE A 126 -0.72 -5.68 3.49
CA ILE A 126 -0.61 -4.58 4.46
C ILE A 126 -1.40 -4.92 5.72
N THR A 127 -0.67 -5.09 6.82
CA THR A 127 -1.22 -5.29 8.17
C THR A 127 -0.78 -4.18 9.11
N LYS A 128 -1.36 -4.14 10.32
CA LYS A 128 -0.92 -3.22 11.38
C LYS A 128 0.56 -3.43 11.73
N GLN A 129 1.03 -4.68 11.84
CA GLN A 129 2.44 -4.97 12.13
C GLN A 129 3.35 -4.43 11.03
N VAL A 130 3.00 -4.67 9.77
CA VAL A 130 3.77 -4.16 8.61
C VAL A 130 3.86 -2.64 8.68
N VAL A 131 2.72 -1.94 8.81
CA VAL A 131 2.74 -0.47 8.88
C VAL A 131 3.54 0.02 10.08
N THR A 132 3.47 -0.65 11.23
CA THR A 132 4.25 -0.31 12.42
C THR A 132 5.76 -0.39 12.15
N VAL A 133 6.24 -1.52 11.62
CA VAL A 133 7.67 -1.74 11.33
C VAL A 133 8.17 -0.74 10.28
N PHE A 134 7.44 -0.54 9.19
CA PHE A 134 7.89 0.32 8.09
C PHE A 134 7.77 1.81 8.41
N GLN A 135 6.82 2.25 9.26
CA GLN A 135 6.79 3.64 9.75
C GLN A 135 7.94 3.91 10.72
N TRP A 136 8.31 2.95 11.56
CA TRP A 136 9.53 3.05 12.37
C TRP A 136 10.77 3.10 11.48
N MET A 137 10.91 2.16 10.54
CA MET A 137 12.05 2.09 9.62
C MET A 137 12.19 3.36 8.79
N ARG A 138 11.09 3.92 8.29
CA ARG A 138 11.06 5.21 7.59
C ARG A 138 11.70 6.33 8.41
N LYS A 139 11.36 6.43 9.70
CA LYS A 139 11.95 7.42 10.62
C LYS A 139 13.44 7.17 10.82
N GLU A 140 13.84 5.92 11.05
CA GLU A 140 15.24 5.53 11.22
C GLU A 140 16.10 5.77 9.97
N LEU A 141 15.50 5.72 8.78
CA LEU A 141 16.16 6.01 7.50
C LEU A 141 16.12 7.50 7.14
N GLY A 142 15.46 8.34 7.94
CA GLY A 142 15.34 9.79 7.68
C GLY A 142 14.53 10.13 6.42
N LEU A 143 13.54 9.29 6.08
CA LEU A 143 12.67 9.49 4.91
C LEU A 143 11.40 10.25 5.31
N PHE A 144 11.25 11.49 4.86
CA PHE A 144 10.16 12.38 5.30
C PHE A 144 9.20 12.75 4.15
N GLY A 145 8.01 13.25 4.50
CA GLY A 145 7.02 13.68 3.51
C GLY A 145 6.70 12.59 2.48
N GLU A 146 6.77 12.94 1.20
CA GLU A 146 6.47 12.05 0.06
C GLU A 146 7.70 11.26 -0.43
N GLN A 147 8.74 11.10 0.41
CA GLN A 147 9.92 10.29 0.09
C GLN A 147 9.76 8.80 0.39
N PHE A 148 8.60 8.38 0.94
CA PHE A 148 8.35 6.99 1.28
C PHE A 148 6.90 6.58 1.03
N PHE A 149 6.70 5.50 0.27
CA PHE A 149 5.39 4.86 0.07
C PHE A 149 5.48 3.38 0.39
N LEU A 150 4.41 2.86 1.02
CA LEU A 150 4.26 1.46 1.37
C LEU A 150 2.90 0.99 0.85
N MET A 151 2.89 -0.13 0.13
CA MET A 151 1.70 -0.68 -0.50
C MET A 151 1.75 -2.21 -0.58
N ASP A 152 0.63 -2.87 -0.86
CA ASP A 152 0.64 -4.31 -1.14
C ASP A 152 0.97 -4.62 -2.61
N HIS A 153 1.12 -5.91 -2.92
CA HIS A 153 1.32 -6.42 -4.28
C HIS A 153 0.15 -6.10 -5.21
N GLY A 154 -1.08 -6.02 -4.71
CA GLY A 154 -2.26 -5.66 -5.50
C GLY A 154 -2.22 -4.21 -6.00
N GLU A 155 -1.83 -3.28 -5.14
CA GLU A 155 -1.62 -1.87 -5.48
C GLU A 155 -0.43 -1.68 -6.41
N SER A 156 0.64 -2.45 -6.22
CA SER A 156 1.77 -2.47 -7.16
C SER A 156 1.34 -2.97 -8.54
N PHE A 157 0.57 -4.06 -8.61
CA PHE A 157 0.02 -4.56 -9.87
C PHE A 157 -0.90 -3.52 -10.55
N PHE A 158 -1.71 -2.80 -9.77
CA PHE A 158 -2.48 -1.66 -10.24
C PHE A 158 -1.58 -0.55 -10.81
N GLY A 159 -0.53 -0.16 -10.06
CA GLY A 159 0.47 0.83 -10.45
C GLY A 159 1.12 0.50 -11.78
N HIS A 160 1.52 -0.77 -11.96
CA HIS A 160 2.03 -1.28 -13.22
C HIS A 160 0.98 -1.17 -14.34
N THR A 161 -0.18 -1.80 -14.16
CA THR A 161 -1.18 -2.00 -15.21
C THR A 161 -1.77 -0.70 -15.73
N TYR A 162 -2.14 0.23 -14.85
CA TYR A 162 -2.76 1.50 -15.23
C TYR A 162 -1.75 2.58 -15.63
N HIS A 163 -0.46 2.26 -15.60
CA HIS A 163 0.57 3.04 -16.29
C HIS A 163 0.73 2.61 -17.77
N GLN A 164 0.33 1.37 -18.12
CA GLN A 164 0.40 0.87 -19.49
C GLN A 164 -0.71 1.44 -20.40
N GLU A 165 -0.58 1.17 -21.70
CA GLU A 165 -1.57 1.54 -22.71
C GLU A 165 -2.98 1.02 -22.40
N ALA A 166 -4.00 1.84 -22.72
CA ALA A 166 -5.40 1.53 -22.48
C ALA A 166 -5.91 0.22 -23.08
N LEU A 167 -5.26 -0.25 -24.14
CA LEU A 167 -5.58 -1.52 -24.78
C LEU A 167 -5.36 -2.73 -23.85
N LEU A 168 -4.45 -2.65 -22.88
CA LEU A 168 -4.17 -3.74 -21.95
C LEU A 168 -5.25 -3.90 -20.86
N TRP A 169 -6.00 -2.84 -20.57
CA TRP A 169 -6.98 -2.79 -19.48
C TRP A 169 -8.40 -2.44 -19.96
N GLN A 170 -8.75 -2.84 -21.18
CA GLN A 170 -10.12 -2.67 -21.70
C GLN A 170 -11.15 -3.43 -20.86
N HIS A 171 -10.79 -4.64 -20.44
CA HIS A 171 -11.50 -5.49 -19.48
C HIS A 171 -10.62 -5.77 -18.26
N ASP A 172 -10.98 -6.79 -17.47
CA ASP A 172 -10.20 -7.17 -16.30
C ASP A 172 -8.79 -7.63 -16.72
N VAL A 173 -7.83 -7.46 -15.81
CA VAL A 173 -6.42 -7.81 -16.03
C VAL A 173 -5.98 -8.80 -14.97
N ALA A 174 -5.48 -9.95 -15.42
CA ALA A 174 -5.09 -11.05 -14.56
C ALA A 174 -3.57 -11.07 -14.34
N LEU A 175 -3.15 -11.46 -13.16
CA LEU A 175 -1.77 -11.81 -12.84
C LEU A 175 -1.76 -13.13 -12.09
N PHE A 176 -0.87 -14.03 -12.49
CA PHE A 176 -0.50 -15.20 -11.72
C PHE A 176 0.96 -15.05 -11.30
N ASP A 177 1.20 -15.04 -9.99
CA ASP A 177 2.51 -15.13 -9.39
C ASP A 177 2.73 -16.57 -8.93
N PHE A 178 3.67 -17.27 -9.57
CA PHE A 178 4.01 -18.64 -9.24
C PHE A 178 5.40 -18.66 -8.59
N SER A 179 5.41 -18.71 -7.28
CA SER A 179 6.61 -18.73 -6.43
C SER A 179 6.55 -19.92 -5.47
N SER A 180 7.68 -20.63 -5.37
CA SER A 180 7.86 -21.81 -4.50
C SER A 180 6.71 -22.83 -4.62
N GLU A 181 5.87 -22.96 -3.59
CA GLU A 181 4.79 -23.95 -3.49
C GLU A 181 3.38 -23.33 -3.69
N HIS A 182 3.30 -22.10 -4.21
CA HIS A 182 2.03 -21.39 -4.35
C HIS A 182 1.86 -20.74 -5.72
N VAL A 183 0.62 -20.72 -6.21
CA VAL A 183 0.18 -19.82 -7.27
C VAL A 183 -0.75 -18.79 -6.64
N THR A 184 -0.33 -17.52 -6.62
CA THR A 184 -1.16 -16.40 -6.20
C THR A 184 -1.74 -15.72 -7.43
N PHE A 185 -3.06 -15.55 -7.46
CA PHE A 185 -3.76 -14.86 -8.52
C PHE A 185 -4.24 -13.50 -8.05
N TYR A 186 -4.04 -12.50 -8.89
CA TYR A 186 -4.63 -11.18 -8.75
C TYR A 186 -5.50 -10.87 -9.97
N LEU A 187 -6.68 -10.32 -9.74
CA LEU A 187 -7.55 -9.82 -10.80
C LEU A 187 -7.88 -8.36 -10.55
N LEU A 188 -7.36 -7.48 -11.41
CA LEU A 188 -7.76 -6.08 -11.41
C LEU A 188 -9.10 -5.93 -12.12
N HIS A 189 -10.09 -5.48 -11.37
CA HIS A 189 -11.41 -5.17 -11.87
C HIS A 189 -11.66 -3.66 -11.81
N ARG A 190 -12.14 -3.10 -12.93
CA ARG A 190 -12.40 -1.67 -13.06
C ARG A 190 -13.89 -1.37 -13.08
N ARG A 191 -14.33 -0.51 -12.16
CA ARG A 191 -15.64 0.13 -12.19
C ARG A 191 -15.52 1.54 -12.73
N HIS A 192 -16.23 1.81 -13.82
CA HIS A 192 -16.28 3.14 -14.42
C HIS A 192 -17.01 4.13 -13.50
N GLY A 193 -16.40 5.31 -13.32
CA GLY A 193 -17.01 6.43 -12.62
C GLY A 193 -16.86 7.71 -13.44
N ALA A 194 -17.70 8.71 -13.16
CA ALA A 194 -17.77 9.94 -13.96
C ALA A 194 -16.49 10.80 -13.88
N LYS A 195 -15.82 10.82 -12.73
CA LYS A 195 -14.57 11.56 -12.50
C LYS A 195 -13.41 10.63 -12.18
N ILE A 196 -13.63 9.69 -11.26
CA ILE A 196 -12.62 8.72 -10.80
C ILE A 196 -13.15 7.32 -11.11
N GLN A 197 -12.32 6.50 -11.73
CA GLN A 197 -12.59 5.08 -11.95
C GLN A 197 -12.03 4.28 -10.77
N ILE A 198 -12.85 3.42 -10.19
CA ILE A 198 -12.46 2.61 -9.04
C ILE A 198 -11.89 1.30 -9.53
N VAL A 199 -10.72 0.92 -9.03
CA VAL A 199 -10.07 -0.35 -9.34
C VAL A 199 -9.89 -1.15 -8.07
N THR A 200 -10.26 -2.43 -8.09
CA THR A 200 -10.05 -3.38 -6.98
C THR A 200 -9.16 -4.51 -7.45
N ALA A 201 -8.41 -5.14 -6.55
CA ALA A 201 -7.73 -6.42 -6.82
C ALA A 201 -8.42 -7.54 -6.04
N GLU A 202 -8.98 -8.53 -6.74
CA GLU A 202 -9.32 -9.81 -6.11
C GLU A 202 -8.05 -10.65 -5.97
N LYS A 203 -7.90 -11.35 -4.85
CA LYS A 203 -6.76 -12.24 -4.57
C LYS A 203 -7.24 -13.67 -4.33
N LYS A 204 -6.61 -14.64 -4.98
CA LYS A 204 -6.78 -16.09 -4.69
C LYS A 204 -5.42 -16.75 -4.60
N MET A 205 -5.35 -17.90 -3.93
CA MET A 205 -4.13 -18.67 -3.79
C MET A 205 -4.44 -20.16 -3.90
N TRP A 206 -3.61 -20.88 -4.66
CA TRP A 206 -3.62 -22.34 -4.73
C TRP A 206 -2.28 -22.86 -4.23
N ASN A 207 -2.32 -23.89 -3.39
CA ASN A 207 -1.14 -24.65 -3.01
C ASN A 207 -0.78 -25.60 -4.15
N VAL A 208 0.52 -25.68 -4.44
CA VAL A 208 1.07 -26.53 -5.49
C VAL A 208 1.72 -27.74 -4.84
N PRO A 209 1.14 -28.94 -5.00
CA PRO A 209 1.74 -30.15 -4.45
C PRO A 209 3.12 -30.43 -5.04
N ALA A 210 4.04 -30.94 -4.23
CA ALA A 210 5.43 -31.23 -4.64
C ALA A 210 5.54 -32.10 -5.92
N TYR A 211 4.61 -33.04 -6.13
CA TYR A 211 4.61 -33.89 -7.33
C TYR A 211 4.40 -33.10 -8.64
N VAL A 212 3.73 -31.95 -8.57
CA VAL A 212 3.47 -31.08 -9.73
C VAL A 212 4.78 -30.51 -10.29
N HIS A 213 5.79 -30.30 -9.44
CA HIS A 213 7.10 -29.80 -9.87
C HIS A 213 7.97 -30.86 -10.56
N GLN A 214 7.62 -32.14 -10.48
CA GLN A 214 8.44 -33.25 -10.96
C GLN A 214 8.23 -33.54 -12.46
N ASP A 215 7.09 -33.15 -13.02
CA ASP A 215 6.72 -33.42 -14.41
C ASP A 215 6.10 -32.17 -15.05
N ALA A 216 6.70 -31.72 -16.16
CA ALA A 216 6.26 -30.53 -16.88
C ALA A 216 4.82 -30.63 -17.42
N SER A 217 4.38 -31.82 -17.84
CA SER A 217 3.02 -32.03 -18.34
C SER A 217 1.97 -31.99 -17.23
N VAL A 218 2.30 -32.55 -16.06
CA VAL A 218 1.45 -32.47 -14.87
C VAL A 218 1.37 -31.04 -14.36
N LYS A 219 2.49 -30.31 -14.36
CA LYS A 219 2.55 -28.88 -14.04
C LYS A 219 1.66 -28.03 -14.94
N ASP A 220 1.73 -28.29 -16.24
CA ASP A 220 0.92 -27.61 -17.25
C ASP A 220 -0.57 -27.88 -17.07
N GLU A 221 -0.97 -29.14 -16.89
CA GLU A 221 -2.37 -29.50 -16.66
C GLU A 221 -2.91 -28.90 -15.36
N PHE A 222 -2.11 -28.92 -14.29
CA PHE A 222 -2.44 -28.31 -13.01
C PHE A 222 -2.69 -26.81 -13.14
N PHE A 223 -1.76 -26.08 -13.77
CA PHE A 223 -1.91 -24.64 -13.97
C PHE A 223 -3.04 -24.29 -14.95
N ALA A 224 -3.27 -25.11 -15.98
CA ALA A 224 -4.40 -24.95 -16.89
C ALA A 224 -5.74 -25.06 -16.16
N ASN A 225 -5.86 -25.93 -15.15
CA ASN A 225 -7.05 -26.00 -14.30
C ASN A 225 -7.25 -24.74 -13.45
N ILE A 226 -6.16 -24.18 -12.91
CA ILE A 226 -6.19 -22.88 -12.20
C ILE A 226 -6.72 -21.78 -13.13
N ILE A 227 -6.25 -21.70 -14.38
CA ILE A 227 -6.73 -20.70 -15.35
C ILE A 227 -8.24 -20.86 -15.60
N ARG A 228 -8.73 -22.09 -15.79
CA ARG A 228 -10.16 -22.36 -16.00
C ARG A 228 -11.01 -21.88 -14.83
N GLU A 229 -10.57 -22.17 -13.60
CA GLU A 229 -11.25 -21.76 -12.38
C GLU A 229 -11.23 -20.23 -12.22
N ALA A 230 -10.07 -19.61 -12.40
CA ALA A 230 -9.89 -18.18 -12.20
C ALA A 230 -10.68 -17.33 -13.20
N PHE A 231 -10.87 -17.79 -14.44
CA PHE A 231 -11.46 -16.99 -15.52
C PHE A 231 -12.96 -17.24 -15.75
N ALA A 232 -13.58 -18.20 -15.06
CA ALA A 232 -14.93 -18.69 -15.37
C ALA A 232 -16.03 -17.61 -15.47
N SER A 233 -15.86 -16.45 -14.82
CA SER A 233 -16.82 -15.34 -14.80
C SER A 233 -16.27 -14.01 -15.30
N HIS A 234 -15.09 -13.98 -15.93
CA HIS A 234 -14.38 -12.73 -16.21
C HIS A 234 -13.99 -12.57 -17.68
N MET A 235 -14.25 -11.38 -18.23
CA MET A 235 -13.65 -10.97 -19.49
C MET A 235 -12.25 -10.43 -19.21
N ILE A 236 -11.23 -11.12 -19.72
CA ILE A 236 -9.81 -10.78 -19.49
C ILE A 236 -9.18 -10.22 -20.76
N SER A 237 -8.54 -9.05 -20.66
CA SER A 237 -7.80 -8.40 -21.76
C SER A 237 -6.32 -8.80 -21.80
N ALA A 238 -5.67 -8.84 -20.64
CA ALA A 238 -4.26 -9.17 -20.51
C ALA A 238 -4.00 -10.06 -19.30
N VAL A 239 -2.96 -10.90 -19.41
CA VAL A 239 -2.54 -11.85 -18.40
C VAL A 239 -1.03 -11.73 -18.18
N TYR A 240 -0.61 -11.56 -16.94
CA TYR A 240 0.79 -11.54 -16.53
C TYR A 240 1.13 -12.84 -15.80
N PHE A 241 2.20 -13.51 -16.21
CA PHE A 241 2.81 -14.62 -15.50
C PHE A 241 4.10 -14.11 -14.87
N VAL A 242 4.17 -14.19 -13.54
CA VAL A 242 5.25 -13.65 -12.72
C VAL A 242 5.84 -14.75 -11.85
N GLY A 243 7.16 -14.77 -11.70
CA GLY A 243 7.86 -15.66 -10.78
C GLY A 243 8.52 -16.88 -11.43
N ASP A 244 9.47 -17.48 -10.70
CA ASP A 244 10.32 -18.57 -11.18
C ASP A 244 9.56 -19.88 -11.44
N GLY A 245 8.34 -20.00 -10.91
CA GLY A 245 7.45 -21.12 -11.20
C GLY A 245 7.09 -21.23 -12.69
N PHE A 246 7.22 -20.16 -13.46
CA PHE A 246 7.01 -20.18 -14.92
C PHE A 246 8.29 -20.44 -15.74
N ASP A 247 9.44 -20.64 -15.11
CA ASP A 247 10.67 -20.97 -15.82
C ASP A 247 10.54 -22.32 -16.56
N GLY A 248 11.05 -22.34 -17.79
CA GLY A 248 10.99 -23.49 -18.70
C GLY A 248 9.87 -23.40 -19.75
N ASP A 249 9.89 -24.32 -20.70
CA ASP A 249 8.94 -24.36 -21.82
C ASP A 249 7.84 -25.40 -21.59
N TRP A 250 7.02 -25.18 -20.55
CA TRP A 250 5.99 -26.14 -20.13
C TRP A 250 4.55 -25.65 -20.35
N LEU A 251 4.30 -24.37 -20.69
CA LEU A 251 2.96 -23.77 -20.77
C LEU A 251 2.20 -24.10 -22.08
N LYS A 252 2.05 -25.37 -22.46
CA LYS A 252 1.39 -25.75 -23.73
C LYS A 252 -0.14 -25.74 -23.62
N GLU A 253 -0.66 -26.55 -22.71
CA GLU A 253 -2.07 -26.66 -22.38
C GLU A 253 -2.59 -25.37 -21.74
N SER A 254 -1.80 -24.77 -20.87
CA SER A 254 -2.14 -23.51 -20.19
C SER A 254 -2.41 -22.37 -21.19
N LEU A 255 -1.55 -22.22 -22.20
CA LEU A 255 -1.76 -21.22 -23.27
C LEU A 255 -2.95 -21.59 -24.18
N ARG A 256 -3.19 -22.88 -24.42
CA ARG A 256 -4.36 -23.35 -25.18
C ARG A 256 -5.67 -22.98 -24.47
N VAL A 257 -5.73 -23.16 -23.14
CA VAL A 257 -6.89 -22.78 -22.31
C VAL A 257 -7.10 -21.27 -22.28
N LEU A 258 -6.02 -20.50 -22.18
CA LEU A 258 -6.08 -19.04 -22.12
C LEU A 258 -6.65 -18.42 -23.42
N GLY A 259 -6.35 -19.05 -24.55
CA GLY A 259 -6.85 -18.67 -25.88
C GLY A 259 -6.11 -17.49 -26.52
N GLY A 260 -6.26 -17.33 -27.83
CA GLY A 260 -5.46 -16.38 -28.62
C GLY A 260 -5.88 -14.90 -28.56
N ASN A 261 -6.96 -14.57 -27.87
CA ASN A 261 -7.52 -13.20 -27.88
C ASN A 261 -6.97 -12.30 -26.77
N LYS A 262 -6.03 -12.79 -25.95
CA LYS A 262 -5.46 -12.06 -24.81
C LYS A 262 -3.99 -11.78 -25.03
N ARG A 263 -3.52 -10.65 -24.51
CA ARG A 263 -2.08 -10.38 -24.43
C ARG A 263 -1.50 -11.09 -23.22
N VAL A 264 -0.47 -11.90 -23.42
CA VAL A 264 0.20 -12.65 -22.35
C VAL A 264 1.62 -12.13 -22.20
N PHE A 265 2.01 -11.85 -20.97
CA PHE A 265 3.34 -11.36 -20.61
C PHE A 265 3.96 -12.31 -19.59
N LEU A 266 5.25 -12.60 -19.75
CA LEU A 266 6.03 -13.42 -18.83
C LEU A 266 7.18 -12.56 -18.28
N GLY A 267 7.39 -12.58 -16.97
CA GLY A 267 8.46 -11.80 -16.34
C GLY A 267 8.65 -12.15 -14.87
N LYS A 268 9.52 -11.41 -14.18
CA LYS A 268 9.84 -11.64 -12.76
C LYS A 268 9.76 -10.39 -11.89
N ASN A 269 9.74 -9.21 -12.50
CA ASN A 269 9.95 -7.93 -11.84
C ASN A 269 8.72 -7.01 -11.86
N LEU A 270 7.53 -7.55 -12.11
CA LEU A 270 6.32 -6.74 -12.26
C LEU A 270 6.02 -5.93 -11.00
N PHE A 271 6.12 -6.51 -9.81
CA PHE A 271 5.82 -5.81 -8.56
C PHE A 271 6.85 -4.71 -8.24
N THR A 272 8.14 -4.93 -8.50
CA THR A 272 9.15 -3.87 -8.30
C THR A 272 9.04 -2.74 -9.34
N LYS A 273 8.63 -3.04 -10.59
CA LYS A 273 8.29 -1.99 -11.58
C LYS A 273 7.00 -1.26 -11.22
N GLY A 274 5.98 -1.99 -10.78
CA GLY A 274 4.67 -1.46 -10.43
C GLY A 274 4.70 -0.46 -9.28
N VAL A 275 5.51 -0.74 -8.26
CA VAL A 275 5.68 0.17 -7.12
C VAL A 275 6.46 1.44 -7.53
N CYS A 276 7.40 1.38 -8.49
CA CYS A 276 8.00 2.59 -9.09
C CYS A 276 6.95 3.46 -9.78
N TYR A 277 6.09 2.85 -10.60
CA TYR A 277 5.04 3.58 -11.31
C TYR A 277 4.01 4.18 -10.35
N ALA A 278 3.62 3.44 -9.31
CA ALA A 278 2.73 3.94 -8.27
C ALA A 278 3.37 5.14 -7.53
N GLY A 279 4.64 5.03 -7.13
CA GLY A 279 5.41 6.12 -6.52
C GLY A 279 5.40 7.37 -7.39
N TYR A 280 5.72 7.23 -8.68
CA TYR A 280 5.65 8.32 -9.66
C TYR A 280 4.26 8.96 -9.71
N ARG A 281 3.20 8.15 -9.77
CA ARG A 281 1.80 8.63 -9.83
C ARG A 281 1.33 9.31 -8.55
N TYR A 282 1.89 8.96 -7.39
CA TYR A 282 1.52 9.58 -6.11
C TYR A 282 2.17 10.93 -5.86
N THR A 283 3.32 11.19 -6.51
CA THR A 283 4.01 12.48 -6.45
C THR A 283 3.70 13.38 -7.66
N ASP A 284 3.11 12.84 -8.72
CA ASP A 284 2.68 13.61 -9.87
C ASP A 284 1.37 14.35 -9.55
N ALA A 285 1.38 15.68 -9.69
CA ALA A 285 0.20 16.52 -9.48
C ALA A 285 -0.84 16.37 -10.60
N SER A 286 -0.49 15.70 -11.70
CA SER A 286 -1.41 15.45 -12.81
C SER A 286 -2.54 14.49 -12.41
N PHE A 287 -3.74 14.73 -12.95
CA PHE A 287 -4.90 13.91 -12.65
C PHE A 287 -4.79 12.53 -13.32
N TRP A 288 -4.61 11.46 -12.54
CA TRP A 288 -4.55 10.10 -13.07
C TRP A 288 -5.93 9.50 -13.42
N GLY A 289 -6.99 9.89 -12.70
CA GLY A 289 -8.36 9.43 -12.96
C GLY A 289 -8.71 8.03 -12.44
N PHE A 290 -7.81 7.40 -11.68
CA PHE A 290 -8.00 6.09 -11.08
C PHE A 290 -7.80 6.13 -9.57
N PHE A 291 -8.56 5.29 -8.85
CA PHE A 291 -8.36 5.04 -7.44
C PHE A 291 -8.30 3.54 -7.17
N TYR A 292 -7.21 3.08 -6.56
CA TYR A 292 -7.08 1.71 -6.07
C TYR A 292 -7.81 1.57 -4.73
N ASN A 293 -8.92 0.84 -4.77
CA ASN A 293 -9.77 0.56 -3.64
C ASN A 293 -9.37 -0.79 -3.01
N CYS A 294 -8.89 -0.72 -1.77
CA CYS A 294 -8.48 -1.86 -0.95
C CYS A 294 -8.80 -1.62 0.54
N ASP A 295 -8.66 -2.66 1.35
CA ASP A 295 -9.12 -2.67 2.74
C ASP A 295 -8.29 -1.81 3.70
N TYR A 296 -7.02 -1.55 3.38
CA TYR A 296 -6.16 -0.71 4.21
C TYR A 296 -6.26 0.78 3.88
N LYS A 297 -7.00 1.19 2.84
CA LYS A 297 -7.16 2.59 2.46
C LYS A 297 -8.46 3.20 2.96
N MET A 298 -8.37 4.44 3.45
CA MET A 298 -9.53 5.26 3.78
C MET A 298 -10.38 5.51 2.53
N GLN A 299 -11.67 5.21 2.62
CA GLN A 299 -12.63 5.29 1.51
C GLN A 299 -13.26 6.68 1.37
N GLY A 300 -12.91 7.58 2.27
CA GLY A 300 -13.39 8.94 2.31
C GLY A 300 -12.49 9.81 3.15
N GLU A 301 -12.89 11.07 3.25
CA GLU A 301 -12.20 12.14 3.95
C GLU A 301 -13.18 12.85 4.88
N ILE A 302 -12.64 13.38 5.97
CA ILE A 302 -13.39 14.17 6.95
C ILE A 302 -12.60 15.47 7.14
N ARG A 303 -13.27 16.58 6.86
CA ARG A 303 -12.70 17.93 6.91
C ARG A 303 -13.51 18.81 7.84
N MET A 304 -12.87 19.81 8.41
CA MET A 304 -13.50 20.76 9.31
C MET A 304 -13.01 22.17 8.97
N GLN A 305 -13.93 23.12 8.92
CA GLN A 305 -13.60 24.54 8.83
C GLN A 305 -13.28 25.06 10.23
N VAL A 306 -12.15 25.73 10.38
CA VAL A 306 -11.71 26.31 11.65
C VAL A 306 -11.19 27.72 11.43
N GLN A 307 -11.35 28.58 12.42
CA GLN A 307 -10.79 29.93 12.40
C GLN A 307 -9.38 29.93 13.01
N CYS A 308 -8.40 30.40 12.25
CA CYS A 308 -7.03 30.59 12.69
C CYS A 308 -6.66 32.07 12.57
N GLY A 309 -6.78 32.81 13.68
CA GLY A 309 -6.64 34.27 13.67
C GLY A 309 -7.78 34.93 12.90
N GLU A 310 -7.47 35.62 11.82
CA GLU A 310 -8.46 36.27 10.94
C GLU A 310 -8.89 35.40 9.75
N GLU A 311 -8.22 34.26 9.53
CA GLU A 311 -8.47 33.39 8.38
C GLU A 311 -9.34 32.18 8.75
N ASN A 312 -10.24 31.80 7.84
CA ASN A 312 -10.93 30.51 7.88
C ASN A 312 -10.14 29.50 7.05
N ILE A 313 -9.67 28.44 7.70
CA ILE A 313 -8.89 27.38 7.08
C ILE A 313 -9.65 26.04 7.17
N GLU A 314 -9.37 25.15 6.22
CA GLU A 314 -9.88 23.79 6.25
C GLU A 314 -8.81 22.84 6.79
N ILE A 315 -9.07 22.20 7.92
CA ILE A 315 -8.24 21.11 8.45
C ILE A 315 -8.81 19.75 8.01
N ARG A 316 -7.93 18.76 7.86
CA ARG A 316 -8.31 17.38 7.48
C ARG A 316 -8.10 16.46 8.67
N LEU A 317 -9.18 15.90 9.19
CA LEU A 317 -9.15 14.88 10.24
C LEU A 317 -8.85 13.50 9.66
N VAL A 318 -9.38 13.24 8.45
CA VAL A 318 -9.17 12.00 7.69
C VAL A 318 -8.93 12.37 6.23
N GLU A 319 -7.93 11.74 5.62
CA GLU A 319 -7.62 11.90 4.20
C GLU A 319 -7.94 10.61 3.43
N ALA A 320 -8.70 10.77 2.34
CA ALA A 320 -9.09 9.68 1.46
C ALA A 320 -7.86 9.02 0.80
N GLY A 321 -7.88 7.70 0.69
CA GLY A 321 -6.82 6.90 0.07
C GLY A 321 -5.57 6.69 0.91
N LYS A 322 -5.46 7.29 2.11
CA LYS A 322 -4.36 7.04 3.05
C LYS A 322 -4.56 5.73 3.80
N ASN A 323 -3.45 5.16 4.28
CA ASN A 323 -3.46 3.93 5.06
C ASN A 323 -4.04 4.18 6.46
N TRP A 324 -5.10 3.46 6.85
CA TRP A 324 -5.78 3.70 8.12
C TRP A 324 -5.06 3.16 9.36
N PHE A 325 -4.07 2.28 9.18
CA PHE A 325 -3.17 1.88 10.27
C PHE A 325 -2.13 2.97 10.60
N ALA A 326 -1.93 3.94 9.70
CA ALA A 326 -1.04 5.07 9.96
C ALA A 326 -1.70 6.07 10.92
N SER A 327 -0.87 6.81 11.66
CA SER A 327 -1.36 7.86 12.55
C SER A 327 -2.10 8.94 11.77
N MET A 328 -3.31 9.26 12.22
CA MET A 328 -4.10 10.40 11.76
C MET A 328 -3.69 11.67 12.50
N PRO A 329 -3.88 12.86 11.91
CA PRO A 329 -3.57 14.11 12.58
C PRO A 329 -4.47 14.32 13.81
N GLU A 330 -3.90 14.97 14.82
CA GLU A 330 -4.60 15.44 16.01
C GLU A 330 -4.54 16.97 16.03
N TYR A 331 -5.64 17.61 16.42
CA TYR A 331 -5.74 19.06 16.51
C TYR A 331 -6.21 19.48 17.89
N VAL A 332 -5.68 20.60 18.37
CA VAL A 332 -6.17 21.28 19.56
C VAL A 332 -6.88 22.55 19.12
N LEU A 333 -8.16 22.66 19.47
CA LEU A 333 -9.09 23.69 19.03
C LEU A 333 -9.58 24.50 20.22
N LEU A 334 -9.89 25.78 19.99
CA LEU A 334 -10.57 26.63 20.96
C LEU A 334 -12.07 26.64 20.67
N TYR A 335 -12.89 26.53 21.71
CA TYR A 335 -14.33 26.64 21.57
C TYR A 335 -14.72 28.08 21.20
N ASP A 336 -15.54 28.22 20.16
CA ASP A 336 -15.98 29.51 19.62
C ASP A 336 -17.28 30.03 20.24
N GLY A 337 -17.97 29.20 21.05
CA GLY A 337 -19.26 29.52 21.64
C GLY A 337 -20.45 28.76 21.03
N THR A 338 -20.25 28.05 19.91
CA THR A 338 -21.32 27.32 19.21
C THR A 338 -21.35 25.85 19.68
N PRO A 339 -22.45 25.36 20.29
CA PRO A 339 -22.49 24.04 20.93
C PRO A 339 -22.65 22.88 19.91
N GLU A 340 -21.86 22.90 18.85
CA GLU A 340 -21.87 21.89 17.80
C GLU A 340 -20.48 21.68 17.18
N LEU A 341 -20.26 20.49 16.64
CA LEU A 341 -19.12 20.14 15.80
C LEU A 341 -19.63 19.95 14.36
N SER A 342 -19.19 20.80 13.43
CA SER A 342 -19.56 20.71 12.02
C SER A 342 -18.39 20.16 11.19
N VAL A 343 -18.61 19.07 10.47
CA VAL A 343 -17.62 18.44 9.59
C VAL A 343 -18.18 18.18 8.20
N THR A 344 -17.33 18.29 7.19
CA THR A 344 -17.62 17.93 5.82
C THR A 344 -17.04 16.55 5.52
N ILE A 345 -17.90 15.64 5.08
CA ILE A 345 -17.58 14.24 4.79
C ILE A 345 -17.64 14.03 3.28
N GLY A 346 -16.51 13.65 2.69
CA GLY A 346 -16.41 13.27 1.28
C GLY A 346 -16.10 11.78 1.14
N GLU A 347 -16.64 11.13 0.11
CA GLU A 347 -16.34 9.73 -0.21
C GLU A 347 -15.76 9.64 -1.62
N ILE A 348 -14.86 8.68 -1.82
CA ILE A 348 -14.20 8.52 -3.12
C ILE A 348 -15.23 8.06 -4.17
N GLY A 349 -15.24 8.75 -5.31
CA GLY A 349 -16.19 8.53 -6.39
C GLY A 349 -17.46 9.37 -6.29
N GLN A 350 -17.77 9.96 -5.12
CA GLN A 350 -18.92 10.85 -4.97
C GLN A 350 -18.62 12.28 -5.45
N ILE A 351 -19.63 12.92 -6.03
CA ILE A 351 -19.53 14.29 -6.54
C ILE A 351 -19.73 15.32 -5.43
N HIS A 352 -20.60 15.01 -4.46
CA HIS A 352 -21.01 15.96 -3.42
C HIS A 352 -20.61 15.44 -2.05
N ALA A 353 -19.83 16.25 -1.32
CA ALA A 353 -19.58 16.02 0.10
C ALA A 353 -20.82 16.41 0.93
N GLN A 354 -20.99 15.78 2.09
CA GLN A 354 -22.09 16.04 3.01
C GLN A 354 -21.56 16.73 4.26
N THR A 355 -22.17 17.85 4.65
CA THR A 355 -21.92 18.46 5.95
C THR A 355 -22.76 17.73 7.01
N ARG A 356 -22.11 17.27 8.08
CA ARG A 356 -22.76 16.75 9.28
C ARG A 356 -22.44 17.64 10.46
N VAL A 357 -23.47 17.93 11.24
CA VAL A 357 -23.41 18.73 12.46
C VAL A 357 -23.73 17.82 13.63
N PHE A 358 -22.84 17.76 14.62
CA PHE A 358 -22.99 16.97 15.83
C PHE A 358 -23.18 17.88 17.03
N PRO A 359 -24.27 17.73 17.82
CA PRO A 359 -24.47 18.57 19.00
C PRO A 359 -23.47 18.23 20.11
N LEU A 360 -22.93 19.27 20.76
CA LEU A 360 -22.11 19.15 21.96
C LEU A 360 -23.03 19.29 23.19
N THR A 361 -23.48 18.15 23.73
CA THR A 361 -24.31 18.15 24.94
C THR A 361 -23.46 18.35 26.19
N ASP A 362 -24.07 18.86 27.27
CA ASP A 362 -23.50 19.09 28.63
C ASP A 362 -22.08 19.68 28.64
N LEU A 363 -21.88 20.75 27.87
CA LEU A 363 -20.65 21.54 27.92
C LEU A 363 -20.38 22.05 29.35
N PRO A 364 -19.12 22.07 29.82
CA PRO A 364 -18.79 22.62 31.12
C PRO A 364 -19.18 24.09 31.21
N ASP A 365 -19.79 24.48 32.33
CA ASP A 365 -20.12 25.87 32.61
C ASP A 365 -18.84 26.64 32.99
N ARG A 366 -18.31 27.41 32.04
CA ARG A 366 -17.06 28.16 32.16
C ARG A 366 -17.11 29.47 31.39
N PRO A 367 -16.25 30.46 31.75
CA PRO A 367 -16.14 31.69 30.99
C PRO A 367 -15.82 31.44 29.52
N GLU A 368 -16.21 32.37 28.65
CA GLU A 368 -15.88 32.29 27.22
C GLU A 368 -14.38 32.10 26.97
N LYS A 369 -14.04 31.34 25.92
CA LYS A 369 -12.65 31.07 25.51
C LYS A 369 -11.80 30.31 26.54
N THR A 370 -12.43 29.65 27.51
CA THR A 370 -11.74 28.78 28.50
C THR A 370 -11.99 27.29 28.26
N LEU A 371 -12.63 26.94 27.15
CA LEU A 371 -12.80 25.58 26.67
C LEU A 371 -11.83 25.33 25.50
N ARG A 372 -11.02 24.30 25.65
CA ARG A 372 -10.03 23.84 24.67
C ARG A 372 -10.28 22.38 24.42
N PHE A 373 -10.50 22.02 23.17
CA PHE A 373 -10.79 20.64 22.79
C PHE A 373 -9.63 20.03 22.03
N ARG A 374 -9.35 18.76 22.31
CA ARG A 374 -8.51 17.92 21.47
C ARG A 374 -9.40 17.05 20.61
N ILE A 375 -9.24 17.14 19.29
CA ILE A 375 -9.95 16.32 18.32
C ILE A 375 -8.99 15.37 17.61
N ARG A 376 -9.37 14.10 17.53
CA ARG A 376 -8.67 13.07 16.78
C ARG A 376 -9.66 12.14 16.08
N ALA A 377 -9.26 11.61 14.92
CA ALA A 377 -9.99 10.57 14.23
C ALA A 377 -9.40 9.19 14.57
N LEU A 378 -10.26 8.25 14.95
CA LEU A 378 -9.90 6.88 15.28
C LEU A 378 -10.58 5.95 14.25
N ALA A 379 -9.81 5.36 13.33
CA ALA A 379 -10.34 4.44 12.35
C ALA A 379 -10.44 3.00 12.91
N GLU A 380 -11.61 2.38 12.75
CA GLU A 380 -11.80 0.93 12.96
C GLU A 380 -11.38 0.16 11.70
N ASN A 381 -11.62 0.74 10.52
CA ASN A 381 -11.20 0.26 9.21
C ASN A 381 -11.29 1.40 8.18
N GLY A 382 -10.99 1.12 6.92
CA GLY A 382 -11.05 2.11 5.83
C GLY A 382 -12.41 2.79 5.63
N ARG A 383 -13.49 2.30 6.24
CA ARG A 383 -14.86 2.84 6.12
C ARG A 383 -15.45 3.42 7.39
N LYS A 384 -14.91 3.10 8.56
CA LYS A 384 -15.50 3.47 9.84
C LYS A 384 -14.50 4.25 10.68
N VAL A 385 -14.90 5.44 11.12
CA VAL A 385 -14.10 6.35 11.91
C VAL A 385 -14.92 6.85 13.08
N VAL A 386 -14.32 6.97 14.26
CA VAL A 386 -14.88 7.69 15.39
C VAL A 386 -14.12 9.01 15.54
N LEU A 387 -14.82 10.14 15.47
CA LEU A 387 -14.26 11.42 15.87
C LEU A 387 -14.33 11.51 17.39
N HIS A 388 -13.18 11.57 18.03
CA HIS A 388 -13.04 11.67 19.47
C HIS A 388 -12.66 13.10 19.83
N LEU A 389 -13.56 13.80 20.53
CA LEU A 389 -13.39 15.17 21.00
C LEU A 389 -13.31 15.15 22.54
N GLU A 390 -12.25 15.71 23.11
CA GLU A 390 -12.03 15.72 24.56
C GLU A 390 -11.78 17.15 25.06
N ASP A 391 -12.34 17.53 26.20
CA ASP A 391 -12.00 18.78 26.89
C ASP A 391 -10.63 18.65 27.56
N ASP A 392 -9.63 19.29 26.97
CA ASP A 392 -8.25 19.31 27.45
C ASP A 392 -8.04 20.30 28.62
N GLY A 393 -9.00 21.22 28.85
CA GLY A 393 -8.80 22.37 29.73
C GLY A 393 -7.54 23.20 29.38
N PHE A 394 -7.05 23.99 30.33
CA PHE A 394 -5.82 24.79 30.27
C PHE A 394 -4.86 24.45 31.43
N GLY A 395 -4.90 23.22 31.95
CA GLY A 395 -4.15 22.82 33.14
C GLY A 395 -4.74 23.46 34.40
N GLU A 396 -3.90 23.95 35.31
CA GLU A 396 -4.36 24.54 36.58
C GLU A 396 -5.22 25.80 36.42
N LEU A 397 -5.10 26.51 35.29
CA LEU A 397 -5.91 27.70 35.01
C LEU A 397 -7.39 27.34 34.83
N PHE A 398 -7.64 26.23 34.14
CA PHE A 398 -8.98 25.65 33.93
C PHE A 398 -8.79 24.14 33.74
N GLU A 399 -9.03 23.34 34.78
CA GLU A 399 -8.78 21.89 34.71
C GLU A 399 -9.59 21.23 33.59
N SER A 400 -9.15 20.11 33.04
CA SER A 400 -10.00 19.32 32.14
C SER A 400 -11.27 18.90 32.88
N SER A 401 -12.45 19.02 32.26
CA SER A 401 -13.68 18.42 32.82
C SER A 401 -13.71 16.89 32.72
N GLY A 402 -12.73 16.28 32.03
CA GLY A 402 -12.72 14.86 31.67
C GLY A 402 -13.79 14.49 30.65
N LYS A 403 -14.48 15.47 30.07
CA LYS A 403 -15.57 15.21 29.15
C LYS A 403 -15.06 14.79 27.78
N VAL A 404 -15.66 13.73 27.25
CA VAL A 404 -15.37 13.16 25.94
C VAL A 404 -16.68 13.04 25.14
N TRP A 405 -16.63 13.41 23.87
CA TRP A 405 -17.67 13.12 22.89
C TRP A 405 -17.09 12.23 21.79
N GLU A 406 -17.88 11.22 21.39
CA GLU A 406 -17.54 10.29 20.33
C GLU A 406 -18.59 10.34 19.22
N PHE A 407 -18.17 10.64 18.00
CA PHE A 407 -19.05 10.77 16.85
C PHE A 407 -18.68 9.73 15.78
N PRO A 408 -19.42 8.62 15.67
CA PRO A 408 -19.17 7.62 14.64
C PRO A 408 -19.55 8.16 13.25
N VAL A 409 -18.63 7.99 12.31
CA VAL A 409 -18.75 8.33 10.89
C VAL A 409 -18.50 7.06 10.08
N THR A 410 -19.37 6.80 9.10
CA THR A 410 -19.24 5.68 8.18
C THR A 410 -19.29 6.19 6.75
N PHE A 411 -18.30 5.80 5.93
CA PHE A 411 -18.32 5.99 4.48
C PHE A 411 -19.16 4.87 3.87
N GLU A 412 -20.28 5.21 3.24
CA GLU A 412 -21.24 4.22 2.75
C GLU A 412 -21.02 3.88 1.27
N PRO A 413 -20.87 2.61 0.89
CA PRO A 413 -20.82 2.26 -0.53
C PRO A 413 -22.12 2.66 -1.25
N GLU A 414 -22.01 3.25 -2.44
CA GLU A 414 -23.14 3.70 -3.27
C GLU A 414 -24.23 2.63 -3.45
N GLU A 415 -23.85 1.34 -3.52
CA GLU A 415 -24.77 0.21 -3.67
C GLU A 415 -25.81 0.10 -2.54
N LYS A 416 -25.43 0.46 -1.29
CA LYS A 416 -26.37 0.44 -0.16
C LYS A 416 -27.32 1.62 -0.19
N ARG A 417 -26.88 2.82 -0.59
CA ARG A 417 -27.75 4.01 -0.70
C ARG A 417 -28.85 3.83 -1.74
N SER A 418 -28.54 3.19 -2.88
CA SER A 418 -29.51 2.83 -3.93
C SER A 418 -30.69 1.98 -3.42
N LEU A 419 -30.45 1.05 -2.49
CA LEU A 419 -31.49 0.21 -1.88
C LEU A 419 -32.34 0.98 -0.86
N TYR A 420 -31.73 1.90 -0.11
CA TYR A 420 -32.44 2.80 0.80
C TYR A 420 -33.32 3.79 0.03
N ASP A 421 -32.79 4.49 -0.98
CA ASP A 421 -33.55 5.45 -1.79
C ASP A 421 -34.70 4.80 -2.57
N ARG A 422 -34.54 3.55 -3.02
CA ARG A 422 -35.64 2.78 -3.65
C ARG A 422 -36.74 2.39 -2.65
N LYS A 423 -36.41 2.21 -1.36
CA LYS A 423 -37.39 1.92 -0.31
C LYS A 423 -38.23 3.14 0.04
N TYR A 424 -37.65 4.34 -0.03
CA TYR A 424 -38.36 5.59 0.30
C TYR A 424 -39.08 6.25 -0.88
N ARG A 425 -38.71 5.94 -2.14
CA ARG A 425 -39.46 6.36 -3.34
C ARG A 425 -40.76 5.59 -3.61
N LYS A 426 -41.05 4.51 -2.87
CA LYS A 426 -42.30 3.74 -3.05
C LYS A 426 -43.47 4.22 -2.17
N ASN A 427 -43.26 5.22 -1.33
CA ASN A 427 -44.30 5.77 -0.44
C ASN A 427 -44.52 7.29 -0.62
N SER A 428 -44.22 7.84 -1.79
CA SER A 428 -44.52 9.24 -2.16
C SER A 428 -45.34 9.31 -3.43
#